data_AF-A0A964NI04-F1
#
_entry.id   AF-A0A964NI04-F1
#
_cell.length_a   1.000
_cell.length_b   1.000
_cell.length_c   1.000
_cell.angle_alpha   90.00
_cell.angle_beta   90.00
_cell.angle_gamma   90.00
#
_symmetry.space_group_name_H-M   'P 1'
#
loop_
_entity.id
_entity.type
_entity.pdbx_description
1 polymer ?
#
loop_
_entity_poly.entity_id
_entity_poly.type
_entity_poly.pdbx_seq_one_letter_code
_entity_poly.pdbx_strand_id
1 'polypeptide(L)'
;MSEFVVTTVRRVVAELKSGEPLLPALDALCIRHEVIDGTLTLRGRARDVCLDLEDDQTFDITGTSTIIAATGRIGADLGLTDLYATVAWVDRGIPRSVSGRIVAGEALSIDVFVDAFLDAVESTSSGSGRSPATSPRGPADRPSPRTTPHAPRALSAAVEPKRREPAPELREPTLDRPAQPPTSSPPAVLPSASPVPAVSAPGWGQAVKASQTAAAFRPSSGAGRGSSGGGTAAPGDLLIHPQFGRCKVVKSDEGDKVKIRLPAGRFTDLHLKFITLERQADEDGTRVFRVQIGKP
;
A
#
# COMPACT_ATOMS: atom_id res chain seq x y z
N MET A 1 -11.39 -9.22 -27.24
CA MET A 1 -12.64 -9.54 -26.52
C MET A 1 -12.45 -9.01 -25.12
N SER A 2 -13.22 -7.99 -24.72
CA SER A 2 -13.17 -7.49 -23.35
C SER A 2 -14.01 -8.43 -22.49
N GLU A 3 -13.37 -9.14 -21.58
CA GLU A 3 -14.05 -9.98 -20.60
C GLU A 3 -14.67 -9.07 -19.54
N PHE A 4 -15.99 -9.18 -19.33
CA PHE A 4 -16.66 -8.49 -18.24
C PHE A 4 -16.61 -9.38 -17.02
N VAL A 5 -15.80 -9.01 -16.04
CA VAL A 5 -15.79 -9.68 -14.73
C VAL A 5 -16.75 -8.91 -13.82
N VAL A 6 -17.73 -9.62 -13.27
CA VAL A 6 -18.60 -9.08 -12.22
C VAL A 6 -17.87 -9.28 -10.90
N THR A 7 -17.51 -8.19 -10.24
CA THR A 7 -16.79 -8.20 -8.96
C THR A 7 -17.67 -7.62 -7.87
N THR A 8 -17.70 -8.26 -6.71
CA THR A 8 -18.39 -7.72 -5.53
C THR A 8 -17.53 -6.61 -4.92
N VAL A 9 -18.10 -5.40 -4.81
CA VAL A 9 -17.41 -4.23 -4.25
C VAL A 9 -17.97 -3.90 -2.87
N ARG A 10 -17.08 -3.77 -1.88
CA ARG A 10 -17.40 -3.25 -0.54
C ARG A 10 -16.82 -1.84 -0.41
N ARG A 11 -17.68 -0.85 -0.20
CA ARG A 11 -17.25 0.55 0.02
C ARG A 11 -16.99 0.82 1.51
N VAL A 12 -15.85 1.41 1.81
CA VAL A 12 -15.47 1.94 3.13
C VAL A 12 -15.35 3.46 3.01
N VAL A 13 -15.94 4.18 3.96
CA VAL A 13 -15.85 5.64 4.06
C VAL A 13 -15.24 5.98 5.42
N ALA A 14 -14.23 6.83 5.43
CA ALA A 14 -13.52 7.22 6.64
C ALA A 14 -13.04 8.67 6.55
N GLU A 15 -12.76 9.25 7.72
CA GLU A 15 -12.12 10.56 7.85
C GLU A 15 -10.76 10.36 8.54
N LEU A 16 -9.70 10.98 8.00
CA LEU A 16 -8.39 11.03 8.66
C LEU A 16 -8.32 12.20 9.63
N LYS A 17 -7.72 11.96 10.80
CA LYS A 17 -7.64 12.99 11.84
C LYS A 17 -6.53 14.00 11.54
N SER A 18 -6.73 15.22 12.02
CA SER A 18 -5.70 16.25 11.97
C SER A 18 -4.43 15.79 12.68
N GLY A 19 -3.27 15.98 12.05
CA GLY A 19 -1.96 15.62 12.60
C GLY A 19 -1.45 14.25 12.20
N GLU A 20 -2.26 13.41 11.56
CA GLU A 20 -1.83 12.08 11.14
C GLU A 20 -1.00 12.14 9.84
N PRO A 21 0.12 11.40 9.73
CA PRO A 21 0.85 11.30 8.48
C PRO A 21 -0.01 10.57 7.44
N LEU A 22 -0.17 11.17 6.27
CA LEU A 22 -1.18 10.79 5.28
C LEU A 22 -1.03 9.34 4.81
N LEU A 23 0.14 8.93 4.30
CA LEU A 23 0.34 7.57 3.78
C LEU A 23 0.22 6.49 4.88
N PRO A 24 0.91 6.59 6.04
CA PRO A 24 0.75 5.59 7.10
C PRO A 24 -0.68 5.49 7.64
N ALA A 25 -1.43 6.60 7.71
CA ALA A 25 -2.82 6.60 8.15
C ALA A 25 -3.73 5.86 7.15
N LEU A 26 -3.49 6.03 5.84
CA LEU A 26 -4.18 5.28 4.79
C LEU A 26 -3.85 3.79 4.81
N ASP A 27 -2.58 3.43 5.01
CA ASP A 27 -2.18 2.03 5.18
C ASP A 27 -2.86 1.40 6.40
N ALA A 28 -2.87 2.11 7.54
CA ALA A 28 -3.55 1.66 8.75
C ALA A 28 -5.07 1.52 8.55
N LEU A 29 -5.70 2.39 7.76
CA LEU A 29 -7.11 2.28 7.37
C LEU A 29 -7.35 1.00 6.57
N CYS A 30 -6.53 0.74 5.54
CA CYS A 30 -6.65 -0.45 4.70
C CYS A 30 -6.48 -1.74 5.51
N ILE A 31 -5.49 -1.78 6.42
CA ILE A 31 -5.25 -2.91 7.32
C ILE A 31 -6.43 -3.13 8.27
N ARG A 32 -6.93 -2.06 8.92
CA ARG A 32 -8.05 -2.15 9.87
C ARG A 32 -9.32 -2.70 9.25
N HIS A 33 -9.56 -2.36 7.99
CA HIS A 33 -10.73 -2.84 7.25
C HIS A 33 -10.45 -4.08 6.41
N GLU A 34 -9.26 -4.69 6.51
CA GLU A 34 -8.87 -5.89 5.76
C GLU A 34 -9.07 -5.71 4.24
N VAL A 35 -8.68 -4.56 3.70
CA VAL A 35 -8.74 -4.26 2.25
C VAL A 35 -7.51 -4.83 1.57
N ILE A 36 -7.68 -5.93 0.83
CA ILE A 36 -6.59 -6.62 0.13
C ILE A 36 -6.30 -6.00 -1.24
N ASP A 37 -7.36 -5.71 -2.01
CA ASP A 37 -7.29 -5.07 -3.31
C ASP A 37 -8.43 -4.07 -3.42
N GLY A 38 -8.20 -2.98 -4.16
CA GLY A 38 -9.17 -1.92 -4.27
C GLY A 38 -8.65 -0.65 -4.92
N THR A 39 -9.57 0.29 -5.08
CA THR A 39 -9.25 1.67 -5.43
C THR A 39 -9.60 2.59 -4.27
N LEU A 40 -8.73 3.56 -4.03
CA LEU A 40 -8.94 4.60 -3.04
C LEU A 40 -9.11 5.94 -3.74
N THR A 41 -10.03 6.75 -3.25
CA THR A 41 -10.13 8.17 -3.58
C THR A 41 -10.13 9.00 -2.31
N LEU A 42 -9.48 10.16 -2.31
CA LEU A 42 -9.50 11.07 -1.18
C LEU A 42 -9.56 12.53 -1.60
N ARG A 43 -10.13 13.36 -0.72
CA ARG A 43 -10.28 14.81 -0.87
C ARG A 43 -10.20 15.47 0.50
N GLY A 44 -9.73 16.72 0.54
CA GLY A 44 -9.72 17.48 1.78
C GLY A 44 -8.51 18.39 1.91
N ARG A 45 -8.10 18.65 3.15
CA ARG A 45 -6.99 19.56 3.47
C ARG A 45 -5.84 18.79 4.08
N ALA A 46 -4.64 19.13 3.64
CA ALA A 46 -3.40 18.58 4.13
C ALA A 46 -2.40 19.69 4.42
N ARG A 47 -1.35 19.36 5.15
CA ARG A 47 -0.23 20.25 5.45
C ARG A 47 1.07 19.61 4.97
N ASP A 48 2.01 20.45 4.53
CA ASP A 48 3.39 20.07 4.19
C ASP A 48 3.43 18.87 3.23
N VAL A 49 2.70 19.00 2.12
CA VAL A 49 2.54 17.93 1.12
C VAL A 49 3.78 17.87 0.22
N CYS A 50 4.38 16.70 0.10
CA CYS A 50 5.46 16.42 -0.83
C CYS A 50 4.95 15.57 -1.98
N LEU A 51 5.16 16.04 -3.20
CA LEU A 51 4.81 15.34 -4.43
C LEU A 51 6.06 14.90 -5.18
N ASP A 52 5.99 13.74 -5.79
CA ASP A 52 6.92 13.24 -6.79
C ASP A 52 6.28 13.44 -8.17
N LEU A 53 6.93 14.26 -8.98
CA LEU A 53 6.51 14.62 -10.34
C LEU A 53 7.12 13.64 -11.36
N GLU A 54 6.79 13.81 -12.63
CA GLU A 54 7.56 13.13 -13.69
C GLU A 54 9.03 13.60 -13.66
N ASP A 55 9.96 12.73 -14.06
CA ASP A 55 11.42 12.96 -14.07
C ASP A 55 12.14 13.00 -12.70
N ASP A 56 11.64 12.22 -11.71
CA ASP A 56 12.23 12.11 -10.36
C ASP A 56 12.36 13.47 -9.63
N GLN A 57 11.50 14.44 -9.99
CA GLN A 57 11.48 15.75 -9.35
C GLN A 57 10.53 15.75 -8.17
N THR A 58 11.05 16.06 -6.98
CA THR A 58 10.22 16.28 -5.80
C THR A 58 9.77 17.74 -5.71
N PHE A 59 8.51 17.96 -5.38
CA PHE A 59 7.90 19.27 -5.19
C PHE A 59 7.25 19.38 -3.81
N ASP A 60 7.84 20.23 -2.97
CA ASP A 60 7.38 20.44 -1.59
C ASP A 60 6.43 21.64 -1.50
N ILE A 61 5.22 21.40 -0.99
CA ILE A 61 4.20 22.41 -0.72
C ILE A 61 4.15 22.64 0.80
N THR A 62 4.86 23.66 1.27
CA THR A 62 4.87 24.03 2.69
C THR A 62 3.57 24.73 3.10
N GLY A 63 3.08 24.43 4.30
CA GLY A 63 1.86 25.01 4.85
C GLY A 63 0.60 24.27 4.43
N THR A 64 -0.54 24.95 4.46
CA THR A 64 -1.84 24.32 4.20
C THR A 64 -2.14 24.26 2.70
N SER A 65 -2.50 23.09 2.23
CA SER A 65 -2.95 22.83 0.87
C SER A 65 -4.29 22.10 0.84
N THR A 66 -4.94 22.12 -0.32
CA THR A 66 -6.20 21.42 -0.58
C THR A 66 -5.95 20.33 -1.61
N ILE A 67 -6.24 19.08 -1.25
CA ILE A 67 -6.26 17.96 -2.18
C ILE A 67 -7.59 18.00 -2.91
N ILE A 68 -7.56 18.44 -4.18
CA ILE A 68 -8.75 18.58 -5.02
C ILE A 68 -9.32 17.19 -5.36
N ALA A 69 -8.43 16.32 -5.80
CA ALA A 69 -8.71 14.93 -6.08
C ALA A 69 -7.43 14.13 -5.91
N ALA A 70 -7.52 12.99 -5.27
CA ALA A 70 -6.47 12.00 -5.28
C ALA A 70 -7.07 10.61 -5.48
N THR A 71 -6.38 9.80 -6.26
CA THR A 71 -6.76 8.44 -6.61
C THR A 71 -5.56 7.54 -6.44
N GLY A 72 -5.76 6.39 -5.81
CA GLY A 72 -4.71 5.40 -5.64
C GLY A 72 -5.24 3.98 -5.78
N ARG A 73 -4.31 3.04 -5.94
CA ARG A 73 -4.58 1.61 -5.95
C ARG A 73 -4.02 0.96 -4.70
N ILE A 74 -4.80 0.05 -4.13
CA ILE A 74 -4.39 -0.79 -3.00
C ILE A 74 -4.01 -2.13 -3.60
N GLY A 75 -2.75 -2.53 -3.46
CA GLY A 75 -2.26 -3.80 -3.98
C GLY A 75 -2.31 -4.91 -2.94
N ALA A 76 -2.21 -6.17 -3.40
CA ALA A 76 -2.27 -7.38 -2.58
C ALA A 76 -1.27 -7.41 -1.39
N ASP A 77 -0.18 -6.64 -1.48
CA ASP A 77 0.79 -6.48 -0.41
C ASP A 77 0.28 -5.64 0.78
N LEU A 78 -1.00 -5.23 0.77
CA LEU A 78 -1.65 -4.32 1.73
C LEU A 78 -1.02 -2.92 1.82
N GLY A 79 -0.20 -2.56 0.83
CA GLY A 79 0.39 -1.24 0.71
C GLY A 79 -0.32 -0.41 -0.34
N LEU A 80 -0.54 0.86 -0.03
CA LEU A 80 -0.93 1.84 -1.03
C LEU A 80 0.20 1.97 -2.06
N THR A 81 -0.01 1.46 -3.27
CA THR A 81 1.10 1.27 -4.22
C THR A 81 1.45 2.58 -4.93
N ASP A 82 0.44 3.37 -5.27
CA ASP A 82 0.60 4.68 -5.92
C ASP A 82 -0.60 5.56 -5.58
N LEU A 83 -0.37 6.78 -5.05
CA LEU A 83 -1.39 7.77 -4.77
C LEU A 83 -1.13 9.02 -5.59
N TYR A 84 -1.85 9.20 -6.69
CA TYR A 84 -1.73 10.39 -7.53
C TYR A 84 -2.77 11.43 -7.13
N ALA A 85 -2.35 12.68 -7.03
CA ALA A 85 -3.20 13.76 -6.56
C ALA A 85 -2.98 15.05 -7.36
N THR A 86 -4.05 15.84 -7.46
CA THR A 86 -3.98 17.27 -7.79
C THR A 86 -4.14 18.07 -6.51
N VAL A 87 -3.13 18.87 -6.19
CA VAL A 87 -3.05 19.66 -4.96
C VAL A 87 -3.05 21.14 -5.32
N ALA A 88 -3.86 21.93 -4.63
CA ALA A 88 -3.92 23.38 -4.77
C ALA A 88 -3.52 24.08 -3.48
N TRP A 89 -2.84 25.21 -3.61
CA TRP A 89 -2.41 26.05 -2.50
C TRP A 89 -2.38 27.52 -2.91
N VAL A 90 -2.14 28.40 -1.95
CA VAL A 90 -1.98 29.84 -2.19
C VAL A 90 -0.53 30.22 -1.92
N ASP A 91 0.15 30.72 -2.94
CA ASP A 91 1.52 31.26 -2.82
C ASP A 91 1.47 32.77 -3.00
N ARG A 92 1.78 33.53 -1.93
CA ARG A 92 1.74 35.01 -1.90
C ARG A 92 0.43 35.61 -2.45
N GLY A 93 -0.70 34.98 -2.11
CA GLY A 93 -2.03 35.39 -2.55
C GLY A 93 -2.43 34.90 -3.95
N ILE A 94 -1.55 34.22 -4.67
CA ILE A 94 -1.82 33.68 -6.00
C ILE A 94 -2.20 32.19 -5.87
N PRO A 95 -3.38 31.76 -6.37
CA PRO A 95 -3.74 30.35 -6.36
C PRO A 95 -2.84 29.57 -7.33
N ARG A 96 -2.32 28.44 -6.86
CA ARG A 96 -1.47 27.51 -7.61
C ARG A 96 -2.02 26.10 -7.49
N SER A 97 -1.75 25.27 -8.49
CA SER A 97 -2.05 23.85 -8.45
C SER A 97 -0.98 23.05 -9.16
N VAL A 98 -0.74 21.84 -8.69
CA VAL A 98 0.19 20.88 -9.27
C VAL A 98 -0.40 19.48 -9.13
N SER A 99 -0.05 18.59 -10.05
CA SER A 99 -0.41 17.18 -9.99
C SER A 99 0.84 16.32 -9.88
N GLY A 100 0.80 15.29 -9.04
CA GLY A 100 1.93 14.38 -8.83
C GLY A 100 1.57 13.22 -7.92
N ARG A 101 2.52 12.34 -7.68
CA ARG A 101 2.39 11.22 -6.74
C ARG A 101 2.67 11.74 -5.33
N ILE A 102 1.74 11.56 -4.39
CA ILE A 102 1.95 11.95 -3.00
C ILE A 102 3.00 11.00 -2.37
N VAL A 103 4.07 11.59 -1.84
CA VAL A 103 5.12 10.87 -1.10
C VAL A 103 5.02 11.14 0.40
N ALA A 104 4.59 12.35 0.79
CA ALA A 104 4.39 12.71 2.19
C ALA A 104 3.35 13.81 2.34
N GLY A 105 2.85 13.98 3.57
CA GLY A 105 1.92 15.02 3.97
C GLY A 105 1.28 14.71 5.31
N GLU A 106 0.76 15.73 5.97
CA GLU A 106 0.01 15.61 7.22
C GLU A 106 -1.47 15.88 6.95
N ALA A 107 -2.35 14.98 7.38
CA ALA A 107 -3.79 15.17 7.25
C ALA A 107 -4.25 16.30 8.17
N LEU A 108 -5.16 17.15 7.69
CA LEU A 108 -5.88 18.12 8.54
C LEU A 108 -7.36 17.73 8.65
N SER A 109 -8.01 17.51 7.52
CA SER A 109 -9.37 16.97 7.41
C SER A 109 -9.50 16.38 6.02
N ILE A 110 -9.45 15.05 5.93
CA ILE A 110 -9.44 14.32 4.66
C ILE A 110 -10.50 13.25 4.71
N ASP A 111 -11.42 13.32 3.76
CA ASP A 111 -12.40 12.28 3.49
C ASP A 111 -11.77 11.24 2.57
N VAL A 112 -11.90 9.97 2.96
CA VAL A 112 -11.35 8.82 2.25
C VAL A 112 -12.48 7.88 1.88
N PHE A 113 -12.53 7.50 0.60
CA PHE A 113 -13.45 6.52 0.06
C PHE A 113 -12.66 5.38 -0.54
N VAL A 114 -12.84 4.17 -0.02
CA VAL A 114 -12.18 2.97 -0.49
C VAL A 114 -13.21 2.03 -1.08
N ASP A 115 -13.03 1.65 -2.34
CA ASP A 115 -13.78 0.61 -3.01
C ASP A 115 -12.94 -0.67 -2.97
N ALA A 116 -13.21 -1.52 -1.98
CA ALA A 116 -12.52 -2.78 -1.77
C ALA A 116 -13.15 -3.88 -2.65
N PHE A 117 -12.32 -4.57 -3.42
CA PHE A 117 -12.74 -5.71 -4.23
C PHE A 117 -12.64 -6.97 -3.39
N LEU A 118 -13.76 -7.65 -3.17
CA LEU A 118 -13.81 -8.88 -2.36
C LEU A 118 -13.32 -10.09 -3.14
N ASP A 119 -13.63 -10.11 -4.44
CA ASP A 119 -13.13 -11.11 -5.35
C ASP A 119 -11.79 -10.59 -5.86
N ALA A 120 -10.70 -10.97 -5.17
CA ALA A 120 -9.36 -10.76 -5.66
C ALA A 120 -9.20 -11.58 -6.94
N VAL A 121 -9.62 -11.00 -8.06
CA VAL A 121 -9.22 -11.48 -9.37
C VAL A 121 -7.71 -11.32 -9.34
N GLU A 122 -6.96 -12.42 -9.33
CA GLU A 122 -5.55 -12.39 -9.66
C GLU A 122 -5.48 -11.69 -11.01
N SER A 123 -5.26 -10.37 -10.98
CA SER A 123 -4.85 -9.62 -12.13
C SER A 123 -3.50 -10.23 -12.43
N THR A 124 -3.50 -11.26 -13.26
CA THR A 124 -2.36 -11.72 -14.02
C THR A 124 -2.00 -10.54 -14.90
N SER A 125 -1.40 -9.50 -14.32
CA SER A 125 -0.64 -8.49 -15.04
C SER A 125 0.64 -9.19 -15.50
N SER A 126 0.43 -10.17 -16.38
CA SER A 126 1.39 -10.72 -17.28
C SER A 126 1.86 -9.56 -18.13
N GLY A 127 3.01 -8.98 -17.77
CA GLY A 127 3.79 -8.18 -18.71
C GLY A 127 3.31 -6.77 -19.01
N SER A 128 2.66 -6.05 -18.10
CA SER A 128 2.76 -4.58 -18.16
C SER A 128 4.15 -4.22 -17.69
N GLY A 129 5.09 -4.19 -18.63
CA GLY A 129 6.41 -3.65 -18.41
C GLY A 129 6.30 -2.28 -17.78
N ARG A 130 6.49 -2.20 -16.45
CA ARG A 130 7.40 -1.17 -15.96
C ARG A 130 8.65 -1.38 -16.78
N SER A 131 8.85 -0.55 -17.81
CA SER A 131 10.18 -0.31 -18.32
C SER A 131 11.03 -0.13 -17.07
N PRO A 132 12.01 -1.00 -16.79
CA PRO A 132 12.92 -0.73 -15.71
C PRO A 132 13.48 0.65 -16.02
N ALA A 133 13.21 1.61 -15.13
CA ALA A 133 13.95 2.86 -15.12
C ALA A 133 15.40 2.44 -15.27
N THR A 134 15.95 2.75 -16.44
CA THR A 134 17.29 2.31 -16.80
C THR A 134 18.17 3.02 -15.79
N SER A 135 18.60 2.30 -14.75
CA SER A 135 19.55 2.84 -13.81
C SER A 135 20.70 3.40 -14.64
N PRO A 136 20.97 4.72 -14.60
CA PRO A 136 22.12 5.24 -15.28
C PRO A 136 23.31 4.50 -14.70
N ARG A 137 24.00 3.72 -15.56
CA ARG A 137 25.30 3.12 -15.25
C ARG A 137 26.15 4.24 -14.68
N GLY A 138 26.41 4.15 -13.37
CA GLY A 138 27.31 5.07 -12.69
C GLY A 138 28.67 5.07 -13.39
N PRO A 139 29.27 6.25 -13.64
CA PRO A 139 30.64 6.30 -14.12
C PRO A 139 31.58 5.68 -13.09
N ALA A 140 32.53 4.94 -13.62
CA ALA A 140 33.54 4.16 -12.92
C ALA A 140 34.25 4.92 -11.79
N ASP A 141 34.58 4.14 -10.76
CA ASP A 141 35.69 4.30 -9.80
C ASP A 141 36.47 5.61 -9.92
N ARG A 142 36.15 6.55 -9.03
CA ARG A 142 37.08 7.58 -8.60
C ARG A 142 37.48 7.29 -7.14
N PRO A 143 38.77 7.06 -6.85
CA PRO A 143 39.21 6.82 -5.48
C PRO A 143 39.01 8.07 -4.62
N SER A 144 38.20 7.95 -3.57
CA SER A 144 38.01 9.00 -2.56
C SER A 144 39.31 9.24 -1.77
N PRO A 145 39.70 10.51 -1.52
CA PRO A 145 40.80 10.82 -0.62
C PRO A 145 40.44 10.49 0.84
N ARG A 146 41.38 9.85 1.53
CA ARG A 146 41.35 9.60 2.98
C ARG A 146 41.15 10.93 3.72
N THR A 147 39.97 11.11 4.30
CA THR A 147 39.74 12.16 5.31
C THR A 147 39.85 11.49 6.68
N THR A 148 40.81 11.95 7.46
CA THR A 148 41.06 11.54 8.84
C THR A 148 39.86 11.87 9.75
N PRO A 149 39.50 11.01 10.72
CA PRO A 149 38.45 11.30 11.67
C PRO A 149 38.93 12.31 12.71
N HIS A 150 38.38 13.52 12.66
CA HIS A 150 38.50 14.49 13.74
C HIS A 150 37.56 14.09 14.89
N ALA A 151 38.12 13.84 16.06
CA ALA A 151 37.40 13.52 17.28
C ALA A 151 36.40 14.63 17.67
N PRO A 152 35.17 14.30 18.09
CA PRO A 152 34.26 15.29 18.66
C PRO A 152 34.75 15.72 20.04
N ARG A 153 35.09 17.00 20.15
CA ARG A 153 35.45 17.70 21.39
C ARG A 153 34.18 17.86 22.23
N ALA A 154 34.08 17.09 23.31
CA ALA A 154 33.06 17.25 24.33
C ALA A 154 33.20 18.64 24.99
N LEU A 155 32.23 19.52 24.74
CA LEU A 155 32.05 20.74 25.51
C LEU A 155 30.85 20.56 26.42
N SER A 156 31.17 20.32 27.69
CA SER A 156 30.32 20.55 28.85
C SER A 156 29.77 21.98 28.83
N ALA A 157 28.46 22.11 28.97
CA ALA A 157 27.84 23.24 29.64
C ALA A 157 26.58 22.74 30.34
N ALA A 158 26.70 22.52 31.65
CA ALA A 158 25.58 22.34 32.54
C ALA A 158 24.76 23.64 32.54
N VAL A 159 23.54 23.57 32.03
CA VAL A 159 22.55 24.64 32.19
C VAL A 159 21.62 24.23 33.32
N GLU A 160 21.76 24.96 34.42
CA GLU A 160 20.98 24.89 35.65
C GLU A 160 19.52 25.27 35.37
N PRO A 161 18.52 24.41 35.66
CA PRO A 161 17.13 24.78 35.51
C PRO A 161 16.71 25.70 36.68
N LYS A 162 16.60 26.99 36.36
CA LYS A 162 16.08 28.03 37.23
C LYS A 162 14.62 27.74 37.57
N ARG A 163 14.39 27.34 38.83
CA ARG A 163 13.11 27.23 39.53
C ARG A 163 12.23 28.45 39.23
N ARG A 164 11.12 28.25 38.50
CA ARG A 164 10.06 29.26 38.31
C ARG A 164 8.90 29.00 39.26
N GLU A 165 8.43 30.10 39.81
CA GLU A 165 7.33 30.33 40.75
C GLU A 165 6.01 29.60 40.45
N PRO A 166 5.19 29.36 41.50
CA PRO A 166 3.82 28.88 41.37
C PRO A 166 2.80 30.02 41.13
N ALA A 167 1.79 29.69 40.30
CA ALA A 167 0.42 30.23 40.21
C ALA A 167 0.19 31.66 39.67
N PRO A 168 -0.86 31.84 38.84
CA PRO A 168 -2.13 32.27 39.42
C PRO A 168 -3.36 31.48 38.93
N GLU A 169 -4.37 31.43 39.80
CA GLU A 169 -5.71 30.86 39.60
C GLU A 169 -6.39 31.39 38.33
N LEU A 170 -6.87 30.47 37.47
CA LEU A 170 -7.87 30.80 36.45
C LEU A 170 -9.21 31.00 37.14
N ARG A 171 -9.70 32.24 37.10
CA ARG A 171 -11.11 32.56 37.37
C ARG A 171 -11.96 32.05 36.22
N GLU A 172 -12.98 31.27 36.53
CA GLU A 172 -14.05 30.88 35.61
C GLU A 172 -14.95 32.10 35.31
N PRO A 173 -15.15 32.47 34.03
CA PRO A 173 -16.29 33.30 33.65
C PRO A 173 -17.49 32.40 33.37
N THR A 174 -18.35 32.29 34.38
CA THR A 174 -19.78 32.02 34.22
C THR A 174 -20.42 33.23 33.51
N LEU A 175 -21.09 33.05 32.37
CA LEU A 175 -22.46 33.56 32.12
C LEU A 175 -22.91 33.39 30.65
N ASP A 176 -24.09 32.79 30.53
CA ASP A 176 -25.21 33.14 29.64
C ASP A 176 -24.97 33.25 28.13
N ARG A 177 -25.34 32.17 27.42
CA ARG A 177 -25.87 32.29 26.06
C ARG A 177 -27.36 31.92 26.05
N PRO A 178 -28.27 32.89 25.80
CA PRO A 178 -29.69 32.61 25.70
C PRO A 178 -30.03 31.77 24.45
N ALA A 179 -31.02 30.90 24.64
CA ALA A 179 -31.61 30.04 23.63
C ALA A 179 -32.21 30.85 22.47
N GLN A 180 -31.84 30.48 21.24
CA GLN A 180 -32.61 30.86 20.05
C GLN A 180 -33.51 29.68 19.62
N PRO A 181 -34.82 29.91 19.40
CA PRO A 181 -35.75 28.90 18.89
C PRO A 181 -35.53 28.63 17.39
N PRO A 182 -35.96 27.45 16.90
CA PRO A 182 -35.73 27.00 15.52
C PRO A 182 -36.66 27.69 14.53
N THR A 183 -36.10 28.29 13.49
CA THR A 183 -36.87 28.70 12.30
C THR A 183 -36.80 27.60 11.24
N SER A 184 -37.90 26.87 11.15
CA SER A 184 -38.24 25.93 10.09
C SER A 184 -38.39 26.61 8.72
N SER A 185 -37.85 26.00 7.67
CA SER A 185 -38.31 26.22 6.29
C SER A 185 -38.15 24.91 5.49
N PRO A 186 -39.24 24.31 4.98
CA PRO A 186 -39.21 23.18 4.05
C PRO A 186 -39.47 23.67 2.60
N PRO A 187 -39.63 22.79 1.59
CA PRO A 187 -38.59 22.40 0.64
C PRO A 187 -38.87 22.91 -0.80
N ALA A 188 -37.83 23.05 -1.64
CA ALA A 188 -38.00 23.44 -3.05
C ALA A 188 -37.45 22.38 -4.02
N VAL A 189 -38.40 21.64 -4.61
CA VAL A 189 -38.52 21.24 -6.02
C VAL A 189 -37.33 20.56 -6.72
N LEU A 190 -37.50 19.27 -7.00
CA LEU A 190 -36.77 18.49 -8.02
C LEU A 190 -37.25 18.85 -9.44
N PRO A 191 -36.36 19.07 -10.42
CA PRO A 191 -36.69 18.95 -11.83
C PRO A 191 -36.35 17.57 -12.40
N SER A 192 -37.32 17.04 -13.13
CA SER A 192 -37.32 15.83 -13.94
C SER A 192 -36.79 16.14 -15.35
N ALA A 193 -35.88 15.32 -15.88
CA ALA A 193 -35.50 15.22 -17.31
C ALA A 193 -34.53 14.02 -17.46
N SER A 194 -34.44 13.22 -18.51
CA SER A 194 -35.25 12.82 -19.67
C SER A 194 -34.54 11.57 -20.26
N PRO A 195 -35.21 10.69 -21.01
CA PRO A 195 -34.61 9.44 -21.52
C PRO A 195 -33.65 9.67 -22.70
N VAL A 196 -32.49 8.99 -22.68
CA VAL A 196 -31.45 9.02 -23.74
C VAL A 196 -31.68 7.87 -24.74
N PRO A 197 -31.61 8.10 -26.07
CA PRO A 197 -31.92 7.09 -27.09
C PRO A 197 -30.82 6.04 -27.27
N ALA A 198 -31.26 4.81 -27.56
CA ALA A 198 -30.42 3.66 -27.89
C ALA A 198 -29.85 3.79 -29.31
N VAL A 199 -28.52 3.69 -29.44
CA VAL A 199 -27.82 3.61 -30.73
C VAL A 199 -27.31 2.18 -30.91
N SER A 200 -27.81 1.52 -31.95
CA SER A 200 -27.41 0.17 -32.37
C SER A 200 -26.01 0.17 -32.98
N ALA A 201 -25.14 -0.73 -32.52
CA ALA A 201 -23.82 -0.97 -33.13
C ALA A 201 -23.87 -2.22 -34.04
N PRO A 202 -23.10 -2.23 -35.16
CA PRO A 202 -23.06 -3.32 -36.14
C PRO A 202 -22.28 -4.56 -35.66
N GLY A 203 -22.69 -5.72 -36.21
CA GLY A 203 -22.34 -7.07 -35.75
C GLY A 203 -20.93 -7.58 -36.09
N TRP A 204 -20.40 -8.33 -35.14
CA TRP A 204 -19.04 -8.90 -35.01
C TRP A 204 -18.80 -10.21 -35.80
N GLY A 205 -19.32 -10.30 -37.03
CA GLY A 205 -19.38 -11.57 -37.77
C GLY A 205 -18.09 -12.16 -38.36
N GLN A 206 -16.89 -11.60 -38.15
CA GLN A 206 -15.73 -11.95 -39.02
C GLN A 206 -14.33 -12.16 -38.40
N ALA A 207 -14.16 -12.44 -37.11
CA ALA A 207 -12.80 -12.47 -36.50
C ALA A 207 -12.33 -13.77 -35.81
N VAL A 208 -12.82 -14.95 -36.19
CA VAL A 208 -12.39 -16.24 -35.58
C VAL A 208 -11.75 -17.18 -36.62
N LYS A 209 -10.54 -16.86 -37.07
CA LYS A 209 -9.66 -17.80 -37.80
C LYS A 209 -8.19 -17.43 -37.61
N ALA A 210 -7.60 -17.85 -36.48
CA ALA A 210 -6.16 -18.14 -36.35
C ALA A 210 -5.85 -18.55 -34.90
N SER A 211 -5.99 -19.82 -34.56
CA SER A 211 -5.36 -20.37 -33.35
C SER A 211 -5.04 -21.83 -33.61
N GLN A 212 -3.76 -22.15 -33.77
CA GLN A 212 -3.13 -23.44 -33.43
C GLN A 212 -1.64 -23.43 -33.79
N THR A 213 -0.86 -24.21 -33.03
CA THR A 213 0.61 -24.44 -33.03
C THR A 213 1.46 -23.41 -32.26
N ALA A 214 2.36 -23.74 -31.32
CA ALA A 214 3.06 -25.00 -31.03
C ALA A 214 3.66 -25.08 -29.59
N ALA A 215 3.89 -26.33 -29.16
CA ALA A 215 5.00 -26.90 -28.36
C ALA A 215 5.40 -26.28 -26.99
N ALA A 216 5.18 -26.96 -25.85
CA ALA A 216 5.90 -28.14 -25.33
C ALA A 216 7.33 -27.83 -24.81
N PHE A 217 7.47 -27.69 -23.49
CA PHE A 217 8.76 -27.74 -22.79
C PHE A 217 8.67 -28.66 -21.56
N ARG A 218 9.49 -29.72 -21.57
CA ARG A 218 9.70 -30.69 -20.48
C ARG A 218 10.93 -30.27 -19.68
N PRO A 219 10.89 -30.26 -18.33
CA PRO A 219 12.11 -30.33 -17.54
C PRO A 219 12.43 -31.77 -17.12
N SER A 220 13.72 -32.10 -17.25
CA SER A 220 14.38 -33.37 -16.98
C SER A 220 14.52 -33.68 -15.48
N SER A 221 14.19 -34.91 -15.12
CA SER A 221 14.36 -35.54 -13.81
C SER A 221 15.82 -35.97 -13.57
N GLY A 222 16.47 -35.40 -12.56
CA GLY A 222 17.71 -35.90 -11.97
C GLY A 222 17.40 -36.66 -10.68
N ALA A 223 17.64 -37.98 -10.69
CA ALA A 223 17.34 -38.89 -9.60
C ALA A 223 18.40 -38.81 -8.48
N GLY A 224 18.02 -38.29 -7.32
CA GLY A 224 18.71 -38.45 -6.05
C GLY A 224 17.82 -39.26 -5.10
N ARG A 225 18.07 -40.57 -5.02
CA ARG A 225 17.29 -41.52 -4.20
C ARG A 225 17.74 -41.41 -2.74
N GLY A 226 17.37 -40.33 -2.08
CA GLY A 226 17.52 -40.12 -0.64
C GLY A 226 16.25 -40.53 0.09
N SER A 227 16.38 -41.35 1.12
CA SER A 227 15.30 -41.82 2.00
C SER A 227 14.35 -40.67 2.36
N SER A 228 13.08 -40.79 1.93
CA SER A 228 11.99 -39.87 2.20
C SER A 228 11.55 -39.98 3.66
N GLY A 229 12.42 -39.56 4.58
CA GLY A 229 11.97 -39.16 5.91
C GLY A 229 11.20 -37.87 5.73
N GLY A 230 9.87 -37.93 5.84
CA GLY A 230 9.00 -36.75 5.83
C GLY A 230 9.43 -35.81 6.96
N GLY A 231 10.32 -34.88 6.64
CA GLY A 231 10.90 -33.96 7.61
C GLY A 231 9.89 -32.91 7.97
N THR A 232 9.40 -32.94 9.21
CA THR A 232 8.63 -31.84 9.77
C THR A 232 9.49 -30.57 9.79
N ALA A 233 8.98 -29.47 9.24
CA ALA A 233 9.66 -28.18 9.29
C ALA A 233 9.74 -27.69 10.74
N ALA A 234 10.93 -27.26 11.16
CA ALA A 234 11.18 -26.70 12.48
C ALA A 234 11.24 -25.17 12.43
N PRO A 235 11.02 -24.48 13.57
CA PRO A 235 11.30 -23.05 13.68
C PRO A 235 12.72 -22.70 13.23
N GLY A 236 12.84 -21.71 12.36
CA GLY A 236 14.10 -21.28 11.77
C GLY A 236 14.31 -21.73 10.33
N ASP A 237 13.66 -22.80 9.88
CA ASP A 237 13.77 -23.31 8.51
C ASP A 237 13.19 -22.34 7.47
N LEU A 238 13.63 -22.47 6.21
CA LEU A 238 13.15 -21.68 5.09
C LEU A 238 12.19 -22.50 4.22
N LEU A 239 11.04 -21.92 3.89
CA LEU A 239 10.06 -22.48 2.96
C LEU A 239 10.03 -21.65 1.68
N ILE A 240 10.15 -22.29 0.52
CA ILE A 240 9.94 -21.68 -0.79
C ILE A 240 8.50 -22.02 -1.20
N HIS A 241 7.58 -21.10 -0.93
CA HIS A 241 6.17 -21.23 -1.28
C HIS A 241 5.91 -20.65 -2.69
N PRO A 242 5.12 -21.31 -3.55
CA PRO A 242 4.87 -20.82 -4.90
C PRO A 242 4.20 -19.45 -4.94
N GLN A 243 3.32 -19.15 -3.97
CA GLN A 243 2.62 -17.86 -3.90
C GLN A 243 3.32 -16.82 -3.00
N PHE A 244 4.03 -17.28 -1.96
CA PHE A 244 4.57 -16.36 -0.94
C PHE A 244 6.08 -16.14 -1.07
N GLY A 245 6.74 -16.87 -1.97
CA GLY A 245 8.19 -16.84 -2.13
C GLY A 245 8.91 -17.45 -0.92
N ARG A 246 10.06 -16.86 -0.56
CA ARG A 246 10.92 -17.32 0.54
C ARG A 246 10.35 -16.87 1.89
N CYS A 247 9.86 -17.82 2.67
CA CYS A 247 9.27 -17.58 3.98
C CYS A 247 10.13 -18.24 5.06
N LYS A 248 10.19 -17.64 6.25
CA LYS A 248 10.88 -18.24 7.41
C LYS A 248 9.87 -18.84 8.37
N VAL A 249 10.09 -20.07 8.81
CA VAL A 249 9.25 -20.71 9.82
C VAL A 249 9.54 -20.06 11.17
N VAL A 250 8.50 -19.54 11.83
CA VAL A 250 8.60 -18.86 13.12
C VAL A 250 8.20 -19.80 14.24
N LYS A 251 7.13 -20.56 14.02
CA LYS A 251 6.59 -21.52 14.98
C LYS A 251 5.98 -22.68 14.23
N SER A 252 6.29 -23.91 14.64
CA SER A 252 5.55 -25.10 14.24
C SER A 252 4.63 -25.48 15.39
N ASP A 253 3.32 -25.57 15.13
CA ASP A 253 2.41 -26.19 16.09
C ASP A 253 2.32 -27.69 15.80
N GLU A 254 2.29 -28.47 16.87
CA GLU A 254 2.24 -29.93 16.81
C GLU A 254 0.84 -30.35 16.33
N GLY A 255 0.68 -30.46 15.01
CA GLY A 255 -0.48 -31.11 14.40
C GLY A 255 -1.34 -30.25 13.47
N ASP A 256 -0.75 -29.56 12.49
CA ASP A 256 -1.33 -29.26 11.16
C ASP A 256 -1.10 -27.83 10.68
N LYS A 257 -0.56 -26.94 11.52
CA LYS A 257 -0.28 -25.55 11.13
C LYS A 257 1.14 -25.15 11.43
N VAL A 258 1.71 -24.37 10.52
CA VAL A 258 3.01 -23.74 10.69
C VAL A 258 2.87 -22.24 10.48
N LYS A 259 3.31 -21.45 11.46
CA LYS A 259 3.32 -20.00 11.37
C LYS A 259 4.59 -19.56 10.66
N ILE A 260 4.43 -18.94 9.51
CA ILE A 260 5.51 -18.46 8.66
C ILE A 260 5.58 -16.93 8.69
N ARG A 261 6.78 -16.39 8.55
CA ARG A 261 7.06 -14.97 8.32
C ARG A 261 7.39 -14.76 6.85
N LEU A 262 6.62 -13.88 6.22
CA LEU A 262 6.81 -13.43 4.84
C LEU A 262 8.02 -12.49 4.74
N PRO A 263 8.62 -12.30 3.55
CA PRO A 263 9.68 -11.31 3.33
C PRO A 263 9.29 -9.89 3.77
N ALA A 264 8.02 -9.52 3.57
CA ALA A 264 7.42 -8.25 4.01
C ALA A 264 7.28 -8.13 5.55
N GLY A 265 7.66 -9.15 6.31
CA GLY A 265 7.61 -9.17 7.77
C GLY A 265 6.28 -9.59 8.38
N ARG A 266 5.24 -9.79 7.57
CA ARG A 266 3.91 -10.28 7.98
C ARG A 266 3.96 -11.76 8.38
N PHE A 267 3.02 -12.17 9.24
CA PHE A 267 2.88 -13.56 9.68
C PHE A 267 1.62 -14.20 9.10
N THR A 268 1.72 -15.45 8.67
CA THR A 268 0.59 -16.21 8.13
C THR A 268 0.67 -17.66 8.61
N ASP A 269 -0.48 -18.26 8.88
CA ASP A 269 -0.56 -19.67 9.26
C ASP A 269 -0.75 -20.54 8.01
N LEU A 270 0.14 -21.49 7.82
CA LEU A 270 0.15 -22.38 6.68
C LEU A 270 -0.32 -23.77 7.11
N HIS A 271 -1.40 -24.25 6.50
CA HIS A 271 -2.00 -25.54 6.83
C HIS A 271 -1.26 -26.68 6.12
N LEU A 272 -0.58 -27.52 6.89
CA LEU A 272 0.22 -28.65 6.41
C LEU A 272 -0.62 -29.70 5.65
N LYS A 273 -1.93 -29.77 5.91
CA LYS A 273 -2.85 -30.72 5.25
C LYS A 273 -2.91 -30.56 3.72
N PHE A 274 -2.67 -29.35 3.20
CA PHE A 274 -2.82 -29.05 1.77
C PHE A 274 -1.50 -28.91 1.03
N ILE A 275 -0.37 -29.12 1.73
CA ILE A 275 0.94 -28.86 1.18
C ILE A 275 1.91 -30.01 1.47
N THR A 276 2.71 -30.34 0.46
CA THR A 276 3.80 -31.31 0.56
C THR A 276 5.11 -30.54 0.66
N LEU A 277 5.90 -30.82 1.70
CA LEU A 277 7.22 -30.24 1.89
C LEU A 277 8.29 -31.17 1.32
N GLU A 278 9.04 -30.68 0.35
CA GLU A 278 10.17 -31.39 -0.25
C GLU A 278 11.47 -30.70 0.15
N ARG A 279 12.34 -31.38 0.89
CA ARG A 279 13.64 -30.80 1.28
C ARG A 279 14.51 -30.65 0.04
N GLN A 280 14.92 -29.41 -0.26
CA GLN A 280 15.68 -29.10 -1.48
C GLN A 280 17.18 -28.96 -1.21
N ALA A 281 17.55 -28.21 -0.17
CA ALA A 281 18.96 -27.90 0.14
C ALA A 281 19.13 -27.52 1.62
N ASP A 282 20.38 -27.31 2.01
CA ASP A 282 20.78 -26.65 3.27
C ASP A 282 21.55 -25.39 2.87
N GLU A 283 21.10 -24.23 3.34
CA GLU A 283 21.67 -22.91 3.01
C GLU A 283 22.02 -22.22 4.31
N ASP A 284 23.30 -21.90 4.52
CA ASP A 284 23.80 -21.29 5.76
C ASP A 284 23.45 -22.07 7.05
N GLY A 285 23.42 -23.40 6.96
CA GLY A 285 23.00 -24.28 8.06
C GLY A 285 21.50 -24.22 8.38
N THR A 286 20.71 -23.61 7.50
CA THR A 286 19.26 -23.56 7.55
C THR A 286 18.68 -24.46 6.47
N ARG A 287 17.75 -25.34 6.85
CA ARG A 287 17.12 -26.27 5.91
C ARG A 287 16.13 -25.51 5.03
N VAL A 288 16.23 -25.74 3.73
CA VAL A 288 15.36 -25.14 2.72
C VAL A 288 14.40 -26.21 2.19
N PHE A 289 13.11 -25.97 2.36
CA PHE A 289 12.04 -26.82 1.84
C PHE A 289 11.30 -26.11 0.72
N ARG A 290 11.04 -26.82 -0.36
CA ARG A 290 10.13 -26.40 -1.41
C ARG A 290 8.73 -26.85 -1.05
N VAL A 291 7.77 -25.93 -1.11
CA VAL A 291 6.36 -26.24 -0.86
C VAL A 291 5.69 -26.57 -2.20
N GLN A 292 5.03 -27.72 -2.26
CA GLN A 292 4.13 -28.09 -3.35
C GLN A 292 2.70 -28.08 -2.82
N ILE A 293 1.81 -27.28 -3.42
CA ILE A 293 0.39 -27.27 -3.06
C ILE A 293 -0.26 -28.47 -3.75
N GLY A 294 -0.75 -29.42 -2.95
CA GLY A 294 -1.54 -30.52 -3.48
C GLY A 294 -2.88 -30.00 -3.97
N LYS A 295 -3.31 -30.41 -5.16
CA LYS A 295 -4.68 -30.17 -5.61
C LYS A 295 -5.60 -30.95 -4.65
N PRO A 296 -6.56 -30.29 -3.98
CA PRO A 296 -7.46 -30.97 -3.03
C PRO A 296 -8.29 -32.07 -3.70
#